data_AF-A0A9W4TLF3-F1
#
_entry.id   AF-A0A9W4TLF3-F1
#
_cell.length_a   1.000
_cell.length_b   1.000
_cell.length_c   1.000
_cell.angle_alpha   90.00
_cell.angle_beta   90.00
_cell.angle_gamma   90.00
#
_symmetry.space_group_name_H-M   'P 1'
#
loop_
_entity.id
_entity.type
_entity.pdbx_description
1 polymer ?
#
loop_
_entity_poly.entity_id
_entity_poly.type
_entity_poly.pdbx_seq_one_letter_code
_entity_poly.pdbx_strand_id
1 'polypeptide(L)'
;MKLQHFLLLCGFTLTSAITVQAQAQVQHTQTSGNMSATNNQDVVKAPVMRLYQALNTIQKSAGNSLVQNEAILNQALDNSYDFPAIVGKTVGYRYNSFTSQEKTAVLEAFKKYTIARYLSSFANEKDTQFKISPDVKTGTTGNKQIVSTTIGSGNDTTPINYIVQNTPQGWRIVDVLLNGNISQTAVQHGDFSSTLAKGGSQALVEMLNKKTQSFNKK
;
A
#
# COMPACT_ATOMS: atom_id res chain seq x y z
N MET A 1 13.55 -3.89 15.90
CA MET A 1 12.56 -4.00 17.02
C MET A 1 11.29 -3.13 16.86
N LYS A 2 10.99 -2.52 15.70
CA LYS A 2 9.83 -1.58 15.56
C LYS A 2 8.81 -1.89 14.46
N LEU A 3 8.95 -2.97 13.71
CA LEU A 3 7.91 -3.42 12.75
C LEU A 3 6.93 -4.44 13.36
N GLN A 4 7.35 -5.10 14.46
CA GLN A 4 6.58 -6.17 15.12
C GLN A 4 5.40 -5.71 15.99
N HIS A 5 5.35 -4.44 16.38
CA HIS A 5 4.21 -3.91 17.15
C HIS A 5 2.94 -3.70 16.31
N PHE A 6 2.97 -4.07 15.03
CA PHE A 6 1.86 -3.83 14.13
C PHE A 6 0.92 -5.02 13.97
N LEU A 7 1.28 -6.23 14.43
CA LEU A 7 0.74 -7.45 13.82
C LEU A 7 0.64 -8.69 14.76
N LEU A 8 0.17 -8.51 15.99
CA LEU A 8 -0.27 -9.65 16.82
C LEU A 8 -1.79 -9.66 16.96
N LEU A 9 -2.46 -10.49 16.16
CA LEU A 9 -3.48 -11.45 16.63
C LEU A 9 -3.86 -12.39 15.46
N CYS A 10 -4.07 -13.66 15.81
CA CYS A 10 -4.51 -14.77 14.97
C CYS A 10 -3.40 -15.55 14.24
N GLY A 11 -2.82 -16.50 14.98
CA GLY A 11 -2.07 -17.61 14.42
C GLY A 11 -3.00 -18.67 13.84
N PHE A 12 -2.60 -19.26 12.72
CA PHE A 12 -2.98 -20.61 12.33
C PHE A 12 -1.88 -21.16 11.41
N THR A 13 -1.15 -22.15 11.91
CA THR A 13 -0.14 -22.90 11.18
C THR A 13 -0.80 -24.06 10.47
N LEU A 14 -0.58 -24.20 9.17
CA LEU A 14 -0.76 -25.48 8.47
C LEU A 14 0.36 -25.66 7.45
N THR A 15 1.22 -26.62 7.80
CA THR A 15 2.23 -27.26 6.96
C THR A 15 1.56 -28.28 6.05
N SER A 16 1.95 -28.30 4.78
CA SER A 16 1.90 -29.50 3.95
C SER A 16 2.90 -29.35 2.79
N ALA A 17 3.89 -30.23 2.79
CA ALA A 17 4.82 -30.44 1.70
C ALA A 17 4.22 -31.44 0.71
N ILE A 18 4.39 -31.20 -0.59
CA ILE A 18 4.25 -32.25 -1.61
C ILE A 18 5.44 -32.12 -2.56
N THR A 19 6.21 -33.20 -2.63
CA THR A 19 7.30 -33.47 -3.57
C THR A 19 6.72 -34.08 -4.84
N VAL A 20 7.12 -33.60 -6.03
CA VAL A 20 6.92 -34.30 -7.31
C VAL A 20 8.22 -34.25 -8.11
N GLN A 21 8.73 -35.41 -8.52
CA GLN A 21 9.86 -35.58 -9.42
C GLN A 21 9.38 -35.78 -10.88
N ALA A 22 10.04 -35.04 -11.77
CA ALA A 22 10.46 -35.29 -13.17
C ALA A 22 9.62 -36.14 -14.14
N GLN A 23 9.42 -35.59 -15.36
CA GLN A 23 9.88 -36.20 -16.63
C GLN A 23 9.91 -35.17 -17.77
N ALA A 24 10.95 -35.25 -18.60
CA ALA A 24 11.22 -34.37 -19.72
C ALA A 24 10.52 -34.86 -21.01
N GLN A 25 9.93 -33.93 -21.76
CA GLN A 25 9.63 -34.11 -23.19
C GLN A 25 10.05 -32.87 -23.98
N VAL A 26 10.69 -33.13 -25.11
CA VAL A 26 11.23 -32.17 -26.07
C VAL A 26 10.09 -31.65 -26.94
N GLN A 27 9.84 -30.34 -26.94
CA GLN A 27 9.03 -29.67 -27.96
C GLN A 27 9.71 -28.39 -28.44
N HIS A 28 10.08 -28.38 -29.72
CA HIS A 28 10.32 -27.16 -30.48
C HIS A 28 8.98 -26.46 -30.71
N THR A 29 8.69 -25.39 -29.95
CA THR A 29 7.68 -24.39 -30.32
C THR A 29 7.94 -23.05 -29.62
N GLN A 30 8.21 -22.03 -30.44
CA GLN A 30 7.78 -20.63 -30.32
C GLN A 30 8.16 -19.81 -29.07
N THR A 31 9.32 -19.18 -29.15
CA THR A 31 9.74 -18.05 -28.31
C THR A 31 9.01 -16.76 -28.74
N SER A 32 7.75 -16.57 -28.35
CA SER A 32 7.07 -15.25 -28.40
C SER A 32 6.08 -14.98 -27.27
N GLY A 33 5.88 -15.91 -26.32
CA GLY A 33 4.94 -15.74 -25.21
C GLY A 33 5.45 -14.90 -24.01
N ASN A 34 6.76 -14.79 -23.81
CA ASN A 34 7.31 -14.24 -22.55
C ASN A 34 7.42 -12.71 -22.49
N MET A 35 7.59 -12.01 -23.61
CA MET A 35 7.69 -10.53 -23.59
C MET A 35 6.33 -9.87 -23.33
N SER A 36 5.24 -10.39 -23.89
CA SER A 36 3.89 -9.84 -23.67
C SER A 36 3.36 -10.09 -22.26
N ALA A 37 3.66 -11.25 -21.67
CA ALA A 37 3.28 -11.56 -20.28
C ALA A 37 4.08 -10.71 -19.29
N THR A 38 5.39 -10.56 -19.47
CA THR A 38 6.26 -9.73 -18.60
C THR A 38 5.80 -8.26 -18.62
N ASN A 39 5.53 -7.71 -19.82
CA ASN A 39 5.03 -6.34 -19.97
C ASN A 39 3.66 -6.13 -19.29
N ASN A 40 2.78 -7.14 -19.31
CA ASN A 40 1.47 -7.07 -18.65
C ASN A 40 1.57 -7.12 -17.11
N GLN A 41 2.52 -7.88 -16.58
CA GLN A 41 2.76 -7.91 -15.13
C GLN A 41 3.35 -6.59 -14.63
N ASP A 42 4.26 -5.99 -15.42
CA ASP A 42 4.91 -4.74 -15.05
C ASP A 42 3.94 -3.55 -15.00
N VAL A 43 2.95 -3.47 -15.90
CA VAL A 43 1.90 -2.43 -15.83
C VAL A 43 1.03 -2.57 -14.58
N VAL A 44 0.80 -3.79 -14.09
CA VAL A 44 0.04 -4.06 -12.84
C VAL A 44 0.86 -3.66 -11.62
N LYS A 45 2.17 -3.97 -11.62
CA LYS A 45 3.10 -3.65 -10.52
C LYS A 45 3.47 -2.16 -10.48
N ALA A 46 3.28 -1.42 -11.58
CA ALA A 46 3.65 -0.02 -11.73
C ALA A 46 3.31 0.90 -10.54
N PRO A 47 2.10 0.90 -9.94
CA PRO A 47 1.83 1.73 -8.77
C PRO A 47 2.69 1.38 -7.56
N VAL A 48 2.97 0.10 -7.31
CA VAL A 48 3.85 -0.32 -6.21
C VAL A 48 5.31 0.03 -6.51
N MET A 49 5.74 -0.14 -7.76
CA MET A 49 7.09 0.24 -8.21
C MET A 49 7.36 1.73 -8.01
N ARG A 50 6.41 2.59 -8.39
CA ARG A 50 6.53 4.05 -8.22
C ARG A 50 6.62 4.46 -6.74
N LEU A 51 5.80 3.86 -5.88
CA LEU A 51 5.89 4.06 -4.43
C LEU A 51 7.28 3.68 -3.90
N TYR A 52 7.77 2.49 -4.24
CA TYR A 52 9.05 2.00 -3.74
C TYR A 52 10.25 2.74 -4.31
N GLN A 53 10.17 3.20 -5.56
CA GLN A 53 11.18 4.07 -6.14
C GLN A 53 11.31 5.37 -5.33
N ALA A 54 10.18 6.01 -4.98
CA ALA A 54 10.20 7.23 -4.18
C ALA A 54 10.75 7.01 -2.77
N LEU A 55 10.35 5.93 -2.09
CA LEU A 55 10.89 5.58 -0.77
C LEU A 55 12.40 5.27 -0.83
N ASN A 56 12.87 4.60 -1.89
CA ASN A 56 14.30 4.38 -2.12
C ASN A 56 15.07 5.69 -2.34
N THR A 57 14.51 6.62 -3.12
CA THR A 57 15.11 7.95 -3.32
C THR A 57 15.24 8.71 -2.00
N ILE A 58 14.20 8.67 -1.16
CA ILE A 58 14.20 9.33 0.15
C ILE A 58 15.29 8.74 1.07
N GLN A 59 15.35 7.41 1.20
CA GLN A 59 16.36 6.75 2.05
C GLN A 59 17.79 7.05 1.61
N LYS A 60 18.06 6.98 0.30
CA LYS A 60 19.39 7.17 -0.29
C LYS A 60 19.85 8.62 -0.33
N SER A 61 18.95 9.59 -0.14
CA SER A 61 19.36 10.99 -0.07
C SER A 61 20.14 11.27 1.22
N ALA A 62 21.28 11.93 1.08
CA ALA A 62 22.12 12.38 2.19
C ALA A 62 21.77 13.79 2.68
N GLY A 63 20.85 14.51 2.02
CA GLY A 63 20.63 15.93 2.29
C GLY A 63 19.24 16.48 1.93
N ASN A 64 18.25 15.63 1.61
CA ASN A 64 16.90 16.11 1.41
C ASN A 64 16.34 16.67 2.73
N SER A 65 15.79 17.88 2.67
CA SER A 65 14.92 18.42 3.72
C SER A 65 13.61 17.64 3.82
N LEU A 66 12.91 17.81 4.94
CA LEU A 66 11.56 17.25 5.14
C LEU A 66 10.63 17.63 3.98
N VAL A 67 10.62 18.91 3.59
CA VAL A 67 9.76 19.45 2.52
C VAL A 67 10.05 18.77 1.18
N GLN A 68 11.32 18.50 0.86
CA GLN A 68 11.68 17.78 -0.36
C GLN A 68 11.21 16.32 -0.33
N ASN A 69 11.39 15.64 0.81
CA ASN A 69 10.91 14.26 0.98
C ASN A 69 9.37 14.19 0.91
N GLU A 70 8.66 15.15 1.50
CA GLU A 70 7.20 15.30 1.39
C GLU A 70 6.77 15.47 -0.07
N ALA A 71 7.44 16.35 -0.84
CA ALA A 71 7.11 16.57 -2.25
C ALA A 71 7.30 15.32 -3.11
N ILE A 72 8.45 14.64 -2.97
CA ILE A 72 8.77 13.39 -3.68
C ILE A 72 7.70 12.33 -3.37
N LEU A 73 7.39 12.15 -2.08
CA LEU A 73 6.45 11.13 -1.67
C LEU A 73 5.01 11.47 -2.07
N ASN A 74 4.59 12.73 -1.96
CA ASN A 74 3.26 13.17 -2.35
C ASN A 74 2.98 12.87 -3.82
N GLN A 75 3.92 13.22 -4.72
CA GLN A 75 3.79 12.91 -6.14
C GLN A 75 3.72 11.40 -6.40
N ALA A 76 4.55 10.61 -5.71
CA ALA A 76 4.54 9.17 -5.87
C ALA A 76 3.22 8.55 -5.39
N LEU A 77 2.72 8.98 -4.24
CA LEU A 77 1.45 8.50 -3.69
C LEU A 77 0.27 8.85 -4.58
N ASP A 78 0.20 10.08 -5.10
CA ASP A 78 -0.88 10.52 -6.00
C ASP A 78 -0.96 9.72 -7.29
N ASN A 79 0.20 9.29 -7.81
CA ASN A 79 0.22 8.42 -8.97
C ASN A 79 -0.07 6.97 -8.59
N SER A 80 0.19 6.53 -7.35
CA SER A 80 0.17 5.11 -6.95
C SER A 80 -1.16 4.66 -6.39
N TYR A 81 -1.82 5.51 -5.61
CA TYR A 81 -3.03 5.19 -4.86
C TYR A 81 -4.28 5.78 -5.52
N ASP A 82 -5.38 5.05 -5.42
CA ASP A 82 -6.72 5.62 -5.57
C ASP A 82 -7.22 6.05 -4.19
N PHE A 83 -6.76 7.22 -3.74
CA PHE A 83 -7.16 7.76 -2.45
C PHE A 83 -8.67 7.99 -2.33
N PRO A 84 -9.39 8.50 -3.34
CA PRO A 84 -10.85 8.59 -3.27
C PRO A 84 -11.53 7.24 -2.98
N ALA A 85 -11.12 6.16 -3.68
CA ALA A 85 -11.68 4.83 -3.44
C ALA A 85 -11.35 4.30 -2.03
N ILE A 86 -10.12 4.52 -1.56
CA ILE A 86 -9.70 4.11 -0.20
C ILE A 86 -10.50 4.88 0.85
N VAL A 87 -10.52 6.22 0.78
CA VAL A 87 -11.24 7.06 1.73
C VAL A 87 -12.72 6.70 1.76
N GLY A 88 -13.36 6.49 0.60
CA GLY A 88 -14.75 6.08 0.52
C GLY A 88 -15.01 4.75 1.25
N LYS A 89 -14.15 3.74 1.05
CA LYS A 89 -14.24 2.45 1.78
C LYS A 89 -13.99 2.61 3.27
N THR A 90 -12.97 3.37 3.65
CA THR A 90 -12.60 3.60 5.05
C THR A 90 -13.71 4.34 5.81
N VAL A 91 -14.36 5.33 5.19
CA VAL A 91 -15.51 6.03 5.82
C VAL A 91 -16.79 5.19 5.78
N GLY A 92 -16.95 4.36 4.74
CA GLY A 92 -18.11 3.50 4.55
C GLY A 92 -19.37 4.28 4.17
N TYR A 93 -20.54 3.77 4.51
CA TYR A 93 -21.84 4.30 4.06
C TYR A 93 -22.05 5.81 4.35
N ARG A 94 -21.46 6.32 5.44
CA ARG A 94 -21.52 7.74 5.84
C ARG A 94 -20.89 8.67 4.81
N TYR A 95 -19.98 8.18 3.99
CA TYR A 95 -19.36 8.97 2.93
C TYR A 95 -20.39 9.51 1.94
N ASN A 96 -21.51 8.80 1.75
CA ASN A 96 -22.57 9.21 0.84
C ASN A 96 -23.33 10.45 1.33
N SER A 97 -23.36 10.71 2.64
CA SER A 97 -24.00 11.91 3.20
C SER A 97 -23.09 13.12 3.27
N PHE A 98 -21.80 12.98 2.96
CA PHE A 98 -20.87 14.11 2.95
C PHE A 98 -21.08 14.99 1.73
N THR A 99 -21.10 16.29 1.95
CA THR A 99 -20.99 17.32 0.91
C THR A 99 -19.67 17.20 0.16
N SER A 100 -19.58 17.82 -1.02
CA SER A 100 -18.35 17.84 -1.81
C SER A 100 -17.17 18.44 -1.03
N GLN A 101 -17.42 19.49 -0.25
CA GLN A 101 -16.42 20.17 0.58
C GLN A 101 -15.90 19.24 1.68
N GLU A 102 -16.79 18.50 2.35
CA GLU A 102 -16.40 17.54 3.38
C GLU A 102 -15.59 16.37 2.80
N LYS A 103 -16.00 15.85 1.63
CA LYS A 103 -15.25 14.80 0.93
C LYS A 103 -13.83 15.25 0.59
N THR A 104 -13.68 16.49 0.09
CA THR A 104 -12.38 17.09 -0.19
C THR A 104 -11.56 17.25 1.08
N ALA A 105 -12.13 17.80 2.16
CA ALA A 105 -11.42 18.01 3.42
C ALA A 105 -10.91 16.68 4.04
N VAL A 106 -11.74 15.64 4.03
CA VAL A 106 -11.34 14.30 4.52
C VAL A 106 -10.24 13.71 3.65
N LEU A 107 -10.37 13.82 2.31
CA LEU A 107 -9.37 13.32 1.37
C LEU A 107 -8.00 14.00 1.59
N GLU A 108 -7.97 15.32 1.71
CA GLU A 108 -6.74 16.07 1.96
C GLU A 108 -6.10 15.71 3.30
N ALA A 109 -6.89 15.62 4.37
CA ALA A 109 -6.40 15.23 5.68
C ALA A 109 -5.86 13.79 5.67
N PHE A 110 -6.52 12.88 4.95
CA PHE A 110 -6.09 11.49 4.82
C PHE A 110 -4.77 11.35 4.04
N LYS A 111 -4.60 12.14 2.96
CA LYS A 111 -3.34 12.20 2.20
C LYS A 111 -2.19 12.69 3.07
N LYS A 112 -2.37 13.80 3.79
CA LYS A 112 -1.38 14.36 4.72
C LYS A 112 -0.99 13.35 5.81
N TYR A 113 -1.99 12.69 6.41
CA TYR A 113 -1.78 11.61 7.37
C TYR A 113 -0.94 10.46 6.79
N THR A 114 -1.25 10.05 5.55
CA THR A 114 -0.54 8.96 4.87
C THR A 114 0.92 9.33 4.60
N ILE A 115 1.18 10.53 4.07
CA ILE A 115 2.54 11.05 3.83
C ILE A 115 3.34 11.06 5.13
N ALA A 116 2.81 11.68 6.18
CA ALA A 116 3.48 11.78 7.48
C ALA A 116 3.78 10.40 8.09
N ARG A 117 2.85 9.44 7.95
CA ARG A 117 3.07 8.06 8.40
C ARG A 117 4.24 7.41 7.68
N TYR A 118 4.30 7.50 6.34
CA TYR A 118 5.39 6.94 5.56
C TYR A 118 6.73 7.59 5.90
N LEU A 119 6.79 8.92 5.97
CA LEU A 119 8.03 9.63 6.32
C LEU A 119 8.50 9.28 7.72
N SER A 120 7.61 9.21 8.71
CA SER A 120 7.98 8.80 10.06
C SER A 120 8.52 7.36 10.15
N SER A 121 8.20 6.52 9.16
CA SER A 121 8.62 5.12 9.12
C SER A 121 9.90 4.89 8.32
N PHE A 122 10.15 5.70 7.28
CA PHE A 122 11.21 5.43 6.30
C PHE A 122 12.19 6.58 6.07
N ALA A 123 11.92 7.81 6.51
CA ALA A 123 12.79 8.96 6.18
C ALA A 123 14.22 8.82 6.74
N ASN A 124 14.37 8.13 7.87
CA ASN A 124 15.65 7.91 8.54
C ASN A 124 16.21 6.50 8.35
N GLU A 125 15.50 5.64 7.61
CA GLU A 125 16.00 4.31 7.26
C GLU A 125 17.04 4.42 6.14
N LYS A 126 18.06 3.55 6.15
CA LYS A 126 19.14 3.57 5.15
C LYS A 126 19.26 2.28 4.37
N ASP A 127 18.96 1.15 5.01
CA ASP A 127 19.18 -0.18 4.46
C ASP A 127 17.87 -0.96 4.20
N THR A 128 16.71 -0.31 4.30
CA THR A 128 15.44 -0.98 4.03
C THR A 128 15.34 -1.34 2.56
N GLN A 129 15.25 -2.65 2.30
CA GLN A 129 15.03 -3.20 0.97
C GLN A 129 13.54 -3.35 0.72
N PHE A 130 13.11 -2.94 -0.47
CA PHE A 130 11.77 -3.21 -0.98
C PHE A 130 11.86 -4.20 -2.13
N LYS A 131 11.29 -5.39 -1.94
CA LYS A 131 11.28 -6.46 -2.94
C LYS A 131 9.86 -6.67 -3.44
N ILE A 132 9.67 -6.64 -4.76
CA ILE A 132 8.38 -6.93 -5.40
C ILE A 132 8.49 -8.32 -6.02
N SER A 133 7.49 -9.17 -5.79
CA SER A 133 7.40 -10.48 -6.43
C SER A 133 7.29 -10.31 -7.95
N PRO A 134 7.94 -11.18 -8.76
CA PRO A 134 7.78 -11.13 -10.21
C PRO A 134 6.34 -11.41 -10.64
N ASP A 135 5.64 -12.26 -9.87
CA ASP A 135 4.29 -12.73 -10.16
C ASP A 135 3.22 -11.84 -9.49
N VAL A 136 2.15 -11.54 -10.22
CA VAL A 136 0.91 -11.00 -9.65
C VAL A 136 -0.14 -12.11 -9.53
N LYS A 137 -0.99 -12.01 -8.51
CA LYS A 137 -2.10 -12.94 -8.31
C LYS A 137 -3.41 -12.25 -8.67
N THR A 138 -4.37 -13.01 -9.17
CA THR A 138 -5.74 -12.50 -9.37
C THR A 138 -6.36 -12.18 -8.01
N GLY A 139 -6.99 -11.02 -7.89
CA GLY A 139 -7.75 -10.64 -6.70
C GLY A 139 -9.11 -11.31 -6.65
N THR A 140 -9.87 -11.07 -5.57
CA THR A 140 -11.20 -11.66 -5.37
C THR A 140 -12.26 -11.14 -6.35
N THR A 141 -12.01 -10.00 -6.99
CA THR A 141 -12.87 -9.42 -8.04
C THR A 141 -12.06 -9.35 -9.33
N GLY A 142 -12.67 -9.68 -10.48
CA GLY A 142 -11.96 -9.82 -11.77
C GLY A 142 -11.21 -8.58 -12.27
N ASN A 143 -11.46 -7.40 -11.69
CA ASN A 143 -10.74 -6.16 -12.00
C ASN A 143 -9.62 -5.80 -11.00
N LYS A 144 -9.35 -6.67 -10.03
CA LYS A 144 -8.32 -6.48 -9.00
C LYS A 144 -7.22 -7.51 -9.14
N GLN A 145 -6.00 -7.10 -8.82
CA GLN A 145 -4.85 -7.98 -8.72
C GLN A 145 -4.09 -7.73 -7.42
N ILE A 146 -3.28 -8.69 -7.02
CA ILE A 146 -2.50 -8.67 -5.79
C ILE A 146 -1.02 -8.64 -6.19
N VAL A 147 -0.34 -7.57 -5.79
CA VAL A 147 1.11 -7.42 -5.93
C VAL A 147 1.75 -7.74 -4.59
N SER A 148 2.47 -8.86 -4.52
CA SER A 148 3.16 -9.28 -3.30
C SER A 148 4.52 -8.64 -3.16
N THR A 149 4.85 -8.17 -1.97
CA THR A 149 6.12 -7.54 -1.66
C THR A 149 6.66 -7.97 -0.30
N THR A 150 7.91 -7.61 -0.06
CA THR A 150 8.59 -7.78 1.21
C THR A 150 9.41 -6.53 1.50
N ILE A 151 9.31 -6.01 2.72
CA ILE A 151 10.00 -4.80 3.18
C ILE A 151 10.84 -5.14 4.40
N GLY A 152 12.11 -4.74 4.42
CA GLY A 152 12.98 -4.89 5.60
C GLY A 152 14.45 -5.04 5.26
N SER A 153 15.26 -5.50 6.20
CA SER A 153 16.70 -5.68 6.03
C SER A 153 17.16 -7.02 6.60
N GLY A 154 18.11 -7.67 5.90
CA GLY A 154 18.59 -9.00 6.27
C GLY A 154 17.44 -10.00 6.44
N ASN A 155 17.37 -10.62 7.63
CA ASN A 155 16.34 -11.59 8.00
C ASN A 155 15.09 -10.95 8.65
N ASP A 156 15.12 -9.67 9.02
CA ASP A 156 13.97 -8.96 9.59
C ASP A 156 13.16 -8.32 8.46
N THR A 157 12.26 -9.13 7.89
CA THR A 157 11.43 -8.70 6.77
C THR A 157 9.95 -8.91 7.05
N THR A 158 9.12 -7.99 6.56
CA THR A 158 7.67 -8.03 6.70
C THR A 158 7.01 -8.16 5.33
N PRO A 159 6.15 -9.16 5.12
CA PRO A 159 5.41 -9.30 3.88
C PRO A 159 4.27 -8.26 3.83
N ILE A 160 4.15 -7.60 2.69
CA ILE A 160 3.07 -6.65 2.39
C ILE A 160 2.49 -7.03 1.03
N ASN A 161 1.17 -7.16 0.94
CA ASN A 161 0.52 -7.32 -0.36
C ASN A 161 -0.26 -6.04 -0.68
N TYR A 162 -0.29 -5.64 -1.95
CA TYR A 162 -1.11 -4.52 -2.41
C TYR A 162 -2.25 -5.04 -3.26
N ILE A 163 -3.47 -4.62 -2.94
CA ILE A 163 -4.59 -4.80 -3.85
C ILE A 163 -4.56 -3.64 -4.82
N VAL A 164 -4.34 -3.93 -6.10
CA VAL A 164 -4.39 -2.97 -7.18
C VAL A 164 -5.63 -3.19 -8.03
N GLN A 165 -6.19 -2.11 -8.56
CA GLN A 165 -7.35 -2.13 -9.43
C GLN A 165 -7.05 -1.34 -10.70
N ASN A 166 -7.54 -1.83 -11.84
CA ASN A 166 -7.45 -1.10 -13.09
C ASN A 166 -8.46 0.05 -13.11
N THR A 167 -8.00 1.27 -13.36
CA THR A 167 -8.83 2.48 -13.50
C THR A 167 -8.58 3.11 -14.88
N PRO A 168 -9.42 4.08 -15.32
CA PRO A 168 -9.13 4.84 -16.55
C PRO A 168 -7.76 5.55 -16.54
N GLN A 169 -7.19 5.81 -15.36
CA GLN A 169 -5.84 6.39 -15.22
C GLN A 169 -4.73 5.33 -15.05
N GLY A 170 -5.05 4.06 -15.29
CA GLY A 170 -4.17 2.90 -15.13
C GLY A 170 -4.32 2.20 -13.78
N TRP A 171 -3.44 1.23 -13.50
CA TRP A 171 -3.47 0.51 -12.22
C TRP A 171 -3.19 1.43 -11.03
N ARG A 172 -4.00 1.27 -9.97
CA ARG A 172 -3.89 2.02 -8.71
C ARG A 172 -4.06 1.10 -7.51
N ILE A 173 -3.32 1.38 -6.45
CA ILE A 173 -3.48 0.70 -5.15
C ILE A 173 -4.80 1.16 -4.53
N VAL A 174 -5.63 0.19 -4.16
CA VAL A 174 -6.94 0.39 -3.54
C VAL A 174 -7.06 -0.25 -2.15
N ASP A 175 -6.04 -1.00 -1.72
CA ASP A 175 -5.86 -1.50 -0.36
C ASP A 175 -4.42 -2.01 -0.14
N VAL A 176 -4.00 -2.09 1.12
CA VAL A 176 -2.75 -2.70 1.56
C VAL A 176 -3.08 -3.82 2.53
N LEU A 177 -2.56 -5.03 2.27
CA LEU A 177 -2.68 -6.17 3.17
C LEU A 177 -1.40 -6.34 3.97
N LEU A 178 -1.51 -6.14 5.27
CA LEU A 178 -0.44 -6.26 6.25
C LEU A 178 -0.25 -7.73 6.61
N ASN A 179 1.00 -8.15 6.78
CA ASN A 179 1.36 -9.57 6.85
C ASN A 179 0.78 -10.40 5.69
N GLY A 180 0.55 -9.75 4.55
CA GLY A 180 0.00 -10.35 3.34
C GLY A 180 -1.50 -10.61 3.35
N ASN A 181 -2.23 -10.41 4.45
CA ASN A 181 -3.65 -10.80 4.55
C ASN A 181 -4.57 -9.83 5.32
N ILE A 182 -4.06 -8.95 6.18
CA ILE A 182 -4.91 -8.04 6.98
C ILE A 182 -5.10 -6.72 6.24
N SER A 183 -6.34 -6.46 5.78
CA SER A 183 -6.70 -5.21 5.09
C SER A 183 -6.51 -3.98 5.97
N GLN A 184 -5.61 -3.10 5.57
CA GLN A 184 -5.40 -1.80 6.23
C GLN A 184 -6.63 -0.91 6.10
N THR A 185 -7.32 -0.94 4.95
CA THR A 185 -8.56 -0.18 4.75
C THR A 185 -9.64 -0.63 5.74
N ALA A 186 -9.80 -1.95 5.94
CA ALA A 186 -10.77 -2.49 6.89
C ALA A 186 -10.42 -2.15 8.35
N VAL A 187 -9.13 -2.22 8.72
CA VAL A 187 -8.67 -1.82 10.06
C VAL A 187 -8.96 -0.34 10.30
N GLN A 188 -8.61 0.53 9.36
CA GLN A 188 -8.88 1.97 9.48
C GLN A 188 -10.39 2.28 9.52
N HIS A 189 -11.22 1.51 8.79
CA HIS A 189 -12.67 1.64 8.88
C HIS A 189 -13.17 1.41 10.31
N GLY A 190 -12.68 0.35 10.96
CA GLY A 190 -12.95 0.08 12.38
C GLY A 190 -12.47 1.22 13.28
N ASP A 191 -11.21 1.63 13.12
CA ASP A 191 -10.58 2.70 13.92
C ASP A 191 -11.34 4.04 13.83
N PHE A 192 -11.89 4.37 12.65
CA PHE A 192 -12.53 5.66 12.41
C PHE A 192 -14.02 5.66 12.75
N SER A 193 -14.64 4.49 12.88
CA SER A 193 -16.08 4.32 13.07
C SER A 193 -16.62 5.14 14.25
N SER A 194 -15.95 5.07 15.41
CA SER A 194 -16.40 5.79 16.61
C SER A 194 -16.27 7.31 16.49
N THR A 195 -15.21 7.81 15.84
CA THR A 195 -15.01 9.24 15.60
C THR A 195 -16.04 9.78 14.62
N LEU A 196 -16.28 9.04 13.54
CA LEU A 196 -17.31 9.36 12.54
C LEU A 196 -18.72 9.38 13.16
N ALA A 197 -19.02 8.45 14.08
CA ALA A 197 -20.30 8.41 14.77
C ALA A 197 -20.51 9.62 15.71
N LYS A 198 -19.44 10.15 16.31
CA LYS A 198 -19.51 11.27 17.27
C LYS A 198 -19.58 12.64 16.61
N GLY A 199 -18.87 12.85 15.51
CA GLY A 199 -18.74 14.19 14.93
C GLY A 199 -18.52 14.23 13.42
N GLY A 200 -18.86 13.14 12.72
CA GLY A 200 -18.89 13.11 11.26
C GLY A 200 -17.54 13.40 10.60
N SER A 201 -17.61 14.04 9.43
CA SER A 201 -16.47 14.41 8.58
C SER A 201 -15.46 15.30 9.32
N GLN A 202 -15.94 16.31 10.06
CA GLN A 202 -15.09 17.27 10.79
C GLN A 202 -14.26 16.57 11.86
N ALA A 203 -14.88 15.73 12.71
CA ALA A 203 -14.14 15.00 13.74
C ALA A 203 -13.10 14.03 13.15
N LEU A 204 -13.39 13.43 11.98
CA LEU A 204 -12.41 12.62 11.27
C LEU A 204 -11.23 13.46 10.78
N VAL A 205 -11.47 14.63 10.19
CA VAL A 205 -10.42 15.56 9.75
C VAL A 205 -9.53 15.97 10.93
N GLU A 206 -10.13 16.36 12.06
CA GLU A 206 -9.40 16.75 13.27
C GLU A 206 -8.51 15.60 13.79
N MET A 207 -9.05 14.38 13.84
CA MET A 207 -8.30 13.20 14.25
C MET A 207 -7.11 12.92 13.32
N LEU A 208 -7.31 12.98 11.99
CA LEU A 208 -6.25 12.76 11.00
C LEU A 208 -5.16 13.84 11.09
N ASN A 209 -5.55 15.11 11.26
CA ASN A 209 -4.61 16.21 11.44
C ASN A 209 -3.79 16.04 12.73
N LYS A 210 -4.43 15.64 13.84
CA LYS A 210 -3.73 15.36 15.10
C LYS A 210 -2.72 14.21 14.95
N LYS A 211 -3.09 13.13 14.26
CA LYS A 211 -2.16 12.03 13.97
C LYS A 211 -1.00 12.49 13.09
N THR A 212 -1.27 13.29 12.06
CA THR A 212 -0.24 13.88 11.18
C THR A 212 0.79 14.68 11.99
N GLN A 213 0.33 15.58 12.86
CA GLN A 213 1.21 16.37 13.73
C GLN A 213 2.05 15.50 14.67
N SER A 214 1.50 14.37 15.16
CA SER A 214 2.24 13.47 16.05
C SER A 214 3.42 12.74 15.36
N PHE A 215 3.36 12.59 14.04
CA PHE A 215 4.45 12.00 13.25
C PHE A 215 5.55 13.02 12.95
N ASN A 216 5.18 14.27 12.69
CA ASN A 216 6.14 15.34 12.35
C ASN A 216 6.96 15.86 13.56
N LYS A 217 6.60 15.46 14.78
CA LYS A 217 7.30 15.85 16.02
C LYS A 217 8.40 14.85 16.46
N LYS A 218 8.55 13.73 15.77
CA LYS A 218 9.57 12.71 16.06
C LYS A 218 10.78 12.91 15.17
#